data_AF-A0A2J6Q7T8-F1
#
_entry.id   AF-A0A2J6Q7T8-F1
#
_cell.length_a   1.000
_cell.length_b   1.000
_cell.length_c   1.000
_cell.angle_alpha   90.00
_cell.angle_beta   90.00
_cell.angle_gamma   90.00
#
_symmetry.space_group_name_H-M   'P 1'
#
loop_
_entity.id
_entity.type
_entity.pdbx_description
1 polymer ?
#
loop_
_entity_poly.entity_id
_entity_poly.type
_entity_poly.pdbx_seq_one_letter_code
_entity_poly.pdbx_strand_id
1 'polypeptide(L)'
;VVRDYIRHDSLDFATQFGTQPILPLLTRAWTLQEHLLATKIVHFMPAEVVWECRSSIKCECGDFQDPSGPAIYTGPGKRFKSKYHEIARWGSRSERLKFWAGISIHYSARKITFPSDRLPALSSIARHFDRPGILGRYLAGLWEESLPRSLLWWSFYSPEESKDKRTHWRDLTYSAPTWSWLSIEGRVTFPGFETESTLAATVLRVSYTLETNDLYGPVSNATLRVSGVMVEVHI
;
A
#
# COMPACT_ATOMS: atom_id res chain seq x y z
N VAL A 1 16.28 2.60 38.61
CA VAL A 1 16.35 1.58 37.52
C VAL A 1 16.57 2.34 36.24
N VAL A 2 17.75 2.24 35.63
CA VAL A 2 18.01 2.85 34.31
C VAL A 2 17.30 1.93 33.31
N ARG A 3 16.28 2.45 32.61
CA ARG A 3 15.67 1.72 31.49
C ARG A 3 16.66 1.76 30.34
N ASP A 4 16.89 0.62 29.69
CA ASP A 4 17.68 0.55 28.47
C ASP A 4 17.10 1.50 27.41
N TYR A 5 17.97 2.04 26.55
CA TYR A 5 17.54 2.91 25.45
C TYR A 5 16.54 2.18 24.55
N ILE A 6 15.33 2.72 24.43
CA ILE A 6 14.26 2.13 23.63
C ILE A 6 14.46 2.55 22.18
N ARG A 7 14.68 1.58 21.29
CA ARG A 7 14.72 1.83 19.85
C ARG A 7 13.30 1.91 19.30
N HIS A 8 13.00 3.06 18.71
CA HIS A 8 11.70 3.37 18.10
C HIS A 8 11.61 3.00 16.61
N ASP A 9 12.70 2.49 16.03
CA ASP A 9 12.80 2.07 14.64
C ASP A 9 11.73 1.05 14.26
N SER A 10 11.35 0.16 15.18
CA SER A 10 10.31 -0.86 14.96
C SER A 10 8.92 -0.31 14.57
N LEU A 11 8.62 0.96 14.87
CA LEU A 11 7.39 1.65 14.45
C LEU A 11 7.59 2.54 13.23
N ASP A 12 8.73 2.45 12.55
CA ASP A 12 8.94 3.11 11.26
C ASP A 12 8.18 2.37 10.16
N PHE A 13 6.87 2.65 10.10
CA PHE A 13 6.02 2.13 9.05
C PHE A 13 6.51 2.51 7.66
N ALA A 14 7.18 3.65 7.49
CA ALA A 14 7.58 4.17 6.17
C ALA A 14 8.65 3.31 5.51
N THR A 15 9.61 2.80 6.29
CA THR A 15 10.69 1.95 5.77
C THR A 15 10.48 0.46 5.99
N GLN A 16 9.72 0.08 7.01
CA GLN A 16 9.59 -1.32 7.40
C GLN A 16 8.30 -1.95 6.90
N PHE A 17 7.38 -1.18 6.32
CA PHE A 17 6.16 -1.69 5.67
C PHE A 17 5.27 -2.61 6.54
N GLY A 18 5.43 -2.57 7.87
CA GLY A 18 4.74 -3.47 8.79
C GLY A 18 5.28 -4.90 8.81
N THR A 19 6.50 -5.17 8.33
CA THR A 19 7.08 -6.52 8.26
C THR A 19 7.90 -6.92 9.49
N GLN A 20 7.92 -6.09 10.53
CA GLN A 20 8.73 -6.34 11.72
C GLN A 20 8.23 -7.55 12.52
N PRO A 21 9.09 -8.57 12.77
CA PRO A 21 8.71 -9.75 13.56
C PRO A 21 8.29 -9.43 15.00
N ILE A 22 8.86 -8.37 15.59
CA ILE A 22 8.53 -7.92 16.96
C ILE A 22 7.11 -7.35 17.07
N LEU A 23 6.48 -7.05 15.93
CA LEU A 23 5.12 -6.50 15.82
C LEU A 23 4.25 -7.41 14.94
N PRO A 24 3.98 -8.65 15.37
CA PRO A 24 3.34 -9.66 14.53
C PRO A 24 1.95 -9.24 14.04
N LEU A 25 1.22 -8.44 14.83
CA LEU A 25 -0.07 -7.89 14.42
C LEU A 25 0.05 -7.07 13.13
N LEU A 26 1.04 -6.17 13.05
CA LEU A 26 1.19 -5.21 11.95
C LEU A 26 1.59 -5.86 10.62
N THR A 27 1.99 -7.13 10.66
CA THR A 27 2.33 -7.95 9.48
C THR A 27 1.10 -8.44 8.73
N ARG A 28 -0.12 -8.27 9.25
CA ARG A 28 -1.37 -8.75 8.64
C ARG A 28 -2.00 -7.68 7.75
N ALA A 29 -2.45 -8.02 6.54
CA ALA A 29 -2.97 -7.04 5.58
C ALA A 29 -4.08 -6.14 6.14
N TRP A 30 -5.05 -6.72 6.86
CA TRP A 30 -6.14 -6.00 7.52
C TRP A 30 -5.69 -4.91 8.50
N THR A 31 -4.52 -5.05 9.12
CA THR A 31 -4.09 -4.08 10.13
C THR A 31 -3.64 -2.77 9.52
N LEU A 32 -3.38 -2.70 8.20
CA LEU A 32 -3.19 -1.40 7.55
C LEU A 32 -4.47 -0.57 7.59
N GLN A 33 -5.63 -1.21 7.38
CA GLN A 33 -6.93 -0.54 7.47
C GLN A 33 -7.17 -0.07 8.90
N GLU A 34 -6.97 -0.94 9.88
CA GLU A 34 -7.12 -0.61 11.31
C GLU A 34 -6.18 0.54 11.71
N HIS A 35 -4.94 0.52 11.21
CA HIS A 35 -3.94 1.54 11.48
C HIS A 35 -4.33 2.91 10.91
N LEU A 36 -4.61 2.98 9.60
CA LEU A 36 -4.86 4.25 8.90
C LEU A 36 -6.21 4.87 9.25
N LEU A 37 -7.25 4.07 9.49
CA LEU A 37 -8.60 4.60 9.69
C LEU A 37 -8.90 4.96 11.14
N ALA A 38 -8.22 4.34 12.12
CA ALA A 38 -8.42 4.64 13.52
C ALA A 38 -8.03 6.10 13.85
N THR A 39 -8.86 6.78 14.63
CA THR A 39 -8.61 8.16 15.08
C THR A 39 -7.44 8.24 16.07
N LYS A 40 -7.32 7.23 16.92
CA LYS A 40 -6.29 7.05 17.96
C LYS A 40 -5.98 5.56 18.10
N ILE A 41 -4.72 5.23 18.36
CA ILE A 41 -4.24 3.86 18.60
C ILE A 41 -3.29 3.92 19.77
N VAL A 42 -3.35 2.88 20.61
CA VAL A 42 -2.36 2.61 21.64
C VAL A 42 -1.66 1.31 21.25
N HIS A 43 -0.38 1.40 20.93
CA HIS A 43 0.48 0.27 20.63
C HIS A 43 1.14 -0.19 21.92
N PHE A 44 0.93 -1.45 22.28
CA PHE A 44 1.63 -2.12 23.37
C PHE A 44 2.88 -2.80 22.79
N MET A 45 4.02 -2.11 22.90
CA MET A 45 5.31 -2.64 22.46
C MET A 45 5.98 -3.43 23.58
N PRO A 46 6.94 -4.32 23.29
CA PRO A 46 7.70 -5.01 24.33
C PRO A 46 8.45 -4.07 25.29
N ALA A 47 8.84 -2.88 24.83
CA ALA A 47 9.63 -1.93 25.61
C ALA A 47 8.81 -0.80 26.26
N GLU A 48 7.69 -0.38 25.66
CA GLU A 48 6.86 0.72 26.15
C GLU A 48 5.47 0.78 25.50
N VAL A 49 4.63 1.67 26.01
CA VAL A 49 3.36 2.04 25.35
C VAL A 49 3.58 3.23 24.42
N VAL A 50 3.02 3.15 23.21
CA VAL A 50 3.07 4.23 22.22
C VAL A 50 1.66 4.62 21.79
N TRP A 51 1.30 5.88 22.00
CA TRP A 51 0.06 6.47 21.52
C TRP A 51 0.27 7.13 20.16
N GLU A 52 -0.60 6.83 19.20
CA GLU A 52 -0.59 7.41 17.86
C GLU A 52 -1.96 7.95 17.48
N CYS A 53 -2.01 9.12 16.85
CA CYS A 53 -3.21 9.71 16.27
C CYS A 53 -2.99 10.14 14.82
N ARG A 54 -3.93 10.90 14.27
CA ARG A 54 -3.87 11.37 12.88
C ARG A 54 -2.76 12.38 12.58
N SER A 55 -2.12 12.96 13.60
CA SER A 55 -1.15 14.05 13.42
C SER A 55 0.13 13.87 14.23
N SER A 56 0.14 12.96 15.20
CA SER A 56 1.25 12.83 16.13
C SER A 56 1.32 11.45 16.74
N ILE A 57 2.46 11.16 17.33
CA ILE A 57 2.74 9.95 18.09
C ILE A 57 3.55 10.35 19.31
N LYS A 58 3.29 9.67 20.42
CA LYS A 58 3.91 9.92 21.72
C LYS A 58 4.19 8.58 22.36
N CYS A 59 5.36 8.43 22.94
CA CYS A 59 5.75 7.24 23.68
C CYS A 59 5.90 7.57 25.17
N GLU A 60 5.90 6.54 26.01
CA GLU A 60 6.07 6.69 27.46
C GLU A 60 7.43 7.30 27.84
N CYS A 61 8.49 6.99 27.10
CA CYS A 61 9.81 7.56 27.39
C CYS A 61 9.95 9.04 27.00
N GLY A 62 9.03 9.57 26.20
CA GLY A 62 9.03 10.98 25.76
C GLY A 62 10.05 11.33 24.67
N ASP A 63 11.01 10.45 24.37
CA ASP A 63 12.07 10.65 23.37
C ASP A 63 11.83 9.85 22.09
N PHE A 64 10.66 10.03 21.47
CA PHE A 64 10.44 9.49 20.13
C PHE A 64 11.14 10.37 19.10
N GLN A 65 12.44 10.13 18.87
CA GLN A 65 13.17 10.78 17.79
C GLN A 65 12.49 10.45 16.46
N ASP A 66 12.11 11.49 15.71
CA ASP A 66 11.44 11.33 14.43
C ASP A 66 12.44 10.66 13.46
N PRO A 67 12.21 9.42 13.03
CA PRO A 67 13.06 8.83 12.01
C PRO A 67 12.78 9.65 10.76
N SER A 68 13.76 10.41 10.31
CA SER A 68 13.81 10.98 8.97
C SER A 68 13.85 9.81 7.97
N GLY A 69 12.69 9.19 7.74
CA GLY A 69 12.53 8.11 6.78
C GLY A 69 12.74 8.64 5.35
N PRO A 70 13.18 7.80 4.41
CA PRO A 70 13.33 8.17 3.01
C PRO A 70 12.03 8.76 2.46
N ALA A 71 12.15 9.94 1.88
CA ALA A 71 11.08 10.88 1.57
C ALA A 71 10.21 10.52 0.35
N ILE A 72 10.37 9.33 -0.26
CA ILE A 72 9.82 9.07 -1.61
C ILE A 72 8.29 9.19 -1.62
N TYR A 73 7.60 8.67 -0.60
CA TYR A 73 6.13 8.71 -0.52
C TYR A 73 5.58 9.56 0.63
N THR A 74 6.29 9.67 1.75
CA THR A 74 5.82 10.44 2.92
C THR A 74 6.24 11.91 2.91
N GLY A 75 7.33 12.24 2.21
CA GLY A 75 8.04 13.51 2.36
C GLY A 75 8.86 13.59 3.67
N PRO A 76 9.77 14.57 3.79
CA PRO A 76 10.64 14.70 4.96
C PRO A 76 9.83 15.02 6.23
N GLY A 77 10.18 14.38 7.36
CA GLY A 77 9.66 14.68 8.70
C GLY A 77 8.17 14.35 8.89
N LYS A 78 7.56 13.53 8.03
CA LYS A 78 6.17 13.09 8.17
C LYS A 78 6.07 11.57 8.19
N ARG A 79 5.25 11.08 9.11
CA ARG A 79 4.95 9.65 9.26
C ARG A 79 3.84 9.22 8.33
N PHE A 80 3.78 7.92 8.07
CA PHE A 80 2.85 7.35 7.10
C PHE A 80 1.38 7.70 7.41
N LYS A 81 0.92 7.53 8.66
CA LYS A 81 -0.46 7.83 9.07
C LYS A 81 -0.79 9.33 9.03
N SER A 82 0.11 10.19 9.47
CA SER A 82 -0.12 11.64 9.43
C SER A 82 -0.15 12.17 8.01
N LYS A 83 0.78 11.69 7.16
CA LYS A 83 0.77 12.02 5.73
C LYS A 83 -0.46 11.47 5.02
N TYR A 84 -0.93 10.26 5.37
CA TYR A 84 -2.18 9.72 4.84
C TYR A 84 -3.35 10.68 5.05
N HIS A 85 -3.55 11.16 6.28
CA HIS A 85 -4.66 12.07 6.57
C HIS A 85 -4.49 13.46 5.94
N GLU A 86 -3.27 13.95 5.82
CA GLU A 86 -2.97 15.17 5.06
C GLU A 86 -3.32 15.02 3.59
N ILE A 87 -2.85 13.97 2.92
CA ILE A 87 -3.11 13.74 1.50
C ILE A 87 -4.58 13.45 1.25
N ALA A 88 -5.22 12.61 2.08
CA ALA A 88 -6.64 12.35 1.99
C ALA A 88 -7.47 13.64 2.10
N ARG A 89 -7.04 14.60 2.94
CA ARG A 89 -7.78 15.84 3.18
C ARG A 89 -7.40 17.02 2.26
N TRP A 90 -6.16 17.11 1.81
CA TRP A 90 -5.66 18.31 1.14
C TRP A 90 -4.77 18.01 -0.06
N GLY A 91 -4.40 16.74 -0.28
CA GLY A 91 -3.52 16.36 -1.38
C GLY A 91 -4.13 16.68 -2.73
N SER A 92 -3.28 17.20 -3.62
CA SER A 92 -3.55 17.35 -5.05
C SER A 92 -3.75 15.98 -5.72
N ARG A 93 -4.24 15.99 -6.96
CA ARG A 93 -4.35 14.78 -7.79
C ARG A 93 -3.03 14.01 -7.85
N SER A 94 -1.92 14.69 -8.17
CA SER A 94 -0.60 14.06 -8.28
C SER A 94 -0.13 13.45 -6.96
N GLU A 95 -0.28 14.18 -5.85
CA GLU A 95 0.11 13.67 -4.52
C GLU A 95 -0.72 12.47 -4.10
N ARG A 96 -2.03 12.45 -4.38
CA ARG A 96 -2.89 11.29 -4.08
C ARG A 96 -2.47 10.06 -4.85
N LEU A 97 -2.22 10.20 -6.16
CA LEU A 97 -1.79 9.08 -7.00
C LEU A 97 -0.45 8.52 -6.54
N LYS A 98 0.53 9.39 -6.25
CA LYS A 98 1.83 8.98 -5.71
C LYS A 98 1.70 8.31 -4.33
N PHE A 99 0.89 8.88 -3.43
CA PHE A 99 0.71 8.32 -2.10
C PHE A 99 -0.06 7.00 -2.13
N TRP A 100 -0.99 6.82 -3.07
CA TRP A 100 -1.69 5.55 -3.28
C TRP A 100 -0.74 4.42 -3.70
N ALA A 101 0.28 4.72 -4.52
CA ALA A 101 1.35 3.77 -4.78
C ALA A 101 2.06 3.36 -3.48
N GLY A 102 2.35 4.32 -2.60
CA GLY A 102 2.84 4.04 -1.25
C GLY A 102 1.92 3.10 -0.45
N ILE A 103 0.63 3.40 -0.36
CA ILE A 103 -0.38 2.54 0.30
C ILE A 103 -0.32 1.12 -0.27
N SER A 104 -0.23 0.98 -1.59
CA SER A 104 -0.16 -0.30 -2.30
C SER A 104 1.11 -1.08 -1.94
N ILE A 105 2.26 -0.41 -1.80
CA ILE A 105 3.53 -1.02 -1.34
C ILE A 105 3.39 -1.52 0.11
N HIS A 106 2.86 -0.68 1.01
CA HIS A 106 2.65 -1.07 2.41
C HIS A 106 1.68 -2.26 2.49
N TYR A 107 0.58 -2.23 1.73
CA TYR A 107 -0.42 -3.29 1.78
C TYR A 107 0.10 -4.62 1.24
N SER A 108 0.78 -4.61 0.08
CA SER A 108 1.32 -5.82 -0.55
C SER A 108 2.47 -6.48 0.23
N ALA A 109 3.19 -5.72 1.06
CA ALA A 109 4.23 -6.26 1.94
C ALA A 109 3.68 -7.09 3.11
N ARG A 110 2.37 -7.01 3.39
CA ARG A 110 1.72 -7.70 4.51
C ARG A 110 1.16 -9.04 4.10
N LYS A 111 1.12 -9.97 5.06
CA LYS A 111 0.58 -11.31 4.91
C LYS A 111 -0.94 -11.28 4.92
N ILE A 112 -1.53 -12.11 4.07
CA ILE A 112 -2.97 -12.37 4.06
C ILE A 112 -3.20 -13.87 4.14
N THR A 113 -4.14 -14.29 4.99
CA THR A 113 -4.42 -15.72 5.20
C THR A 113 -5.39 -16.26 4.17
N PHE A 114 -6.43 -15.48 3.84
CA PHE A 114 -7.44 -15.84 2.84
C PHE A 114 -7.34 -14.88 1.65
N PRO A 115 -7.03 -15.37 0.44
CA PRO A 115 -6.91 -14.50 -0.74
C PRO A 115 -8.17 -13.68 -1.03
N SER A 116 -9.36 -14.20 -0.70
CA SER A 116 -10.65 -13.50 -0.85
C SER A 116 -10.74 -12.20 -0.04
N ASP A 117 -9.99 -12.08 1.07
CA ASP A 117 -9.99 -10.90 1.94
C ASP A 117 -9.18 -9.74 1.34
N ARG A 118 -8.47 -9.96 0.23
CA ARG A 118 -7.48 -9.03 -0.29
C ARG A 118 -8.09 -7.72 -0.78
N LEU A 119 -9.20 -7.77 -1.49
CA LEU A 119 -9.94 -6.57 -1.90
C LEU A 119 -10.71 -5.94 -0.72
N PRO A 120 -11.48 -6.72 0.07
CA PRO A 120 -12.18 -6.20 1.25
C PRO A 120 -11.29 -5.41 2.21
N ALA A 121 -10.10 -5.92 2.55
CA ALA A 121 -9.18 -5.27 3.48
C ALA A 121 -8.59 -3.94 2.98
N LEU A 122 -8.62 -3.69 1.68
CA LEU A 122 -8.18 -2.43 1.07
C LEU A 122 -9.35 -1.46 0.82
N SER A 123 -10.56 -1.99 0.66
CA SER A 123 -11.76 -1.25 0.24
C SER A 123 -12.05 -0.01 1.10
N SER A 124 -11.92 -0.12 2.43
CA SER A 124 -12.24 0.98 3.34
C SER A 124 -11.18 2.09 3.29
N ILE A 125 -9.91 1.72 3.03
CA ILE A 125 -8.85 2.69 2.79
C ILE A 125 -9.15 3.42 1.47
N ALA A 126 -9.46 2.69 0.40
CA ALA A 126 -9.81 3.27 -0.89
C ALA A 126 -10.99 4.24 -0.79
N ARG A 127 -12.07 3.84 -0.11
CA ARG A 127 -13.27 4.67 0.11
C ARG A 127 -12.97 5.96 0.85
N HIS A 128 -12.17 5.90 1.91
CA HIS A 128 -11.80 7.09 2.68
C HIS A 128 -10.88 8.01 1.85
N PHE A 129 -9.96 7.41 1.11
CA PHE A 129 -8.95 8.13 0.35
C PHE A 129 -9.52 8.81 -0.91
N ASP A 130 -10.58 8.24 -1.47
CA ASP A 130 -11.24 8.78 -2.65
C ASP A 130 -11.84 10.17 -2.40
N ARG A 131 -11.74 10.99 -3.44
CA ARG A 131 -12.49 12.23 -3.54
C ARG A 131 -13.22 12.24 -4.88
N PRO A 132 -14.56 12.41 -4.86
CA PRO A 132 -15.35 12.41 -6.07
C PRO A 132 -14.75 13.32 -7.14
N GLY A 133 -14.51 12.76 -8.33
CA GLY A 133 -13.99 13.49 -9.49
C GLY A 133 -12.47 13.67 -9.55
N ILE A 134 -11.68 13.15 -8.59
CA ILE A 134 -10.21 13.32 -8.61
C ILE A 134 -9.48 12.09 -9.14
N LEU A 135 -9.86 10.88 -8.71
CA LEU A 135 -9.10 9.65 -8.98
C LEU A 135 -9.75 8.73 -10.03
N GLY A 136 -10.95 9.07 -10.50
CA GLY A 136 -11.72 8.24 -11.41
C GLY A 136 -12.23 6.96 -10.73
N ARG A 137 -12.56 5.93 -11.52
CA ARG A 137 -13.05 4.65 -10.98
C ARG A 137 -11.97 3.93 -10.17
N TYR A 138 -12.39 3.27 -9.10
CA TYR A 138 -11.54 2.30 -8.39
C TYR A 138 -11.56 0.96 -9.12
N LEU A 139 -10.39 0.44 -9.45
CA LEU A 139 -10.18 -0.69 -10.35
C LEU A 139 -9.30 -1.73 -9.65
N ALA A 140 -9.87 -2.46 -8.69
CA ALA A 140 -9.23 -3.55 -7.96
C ALA A 140 -7.80 -3.20 -7.47
N GLY A 141 -7.67 -2.17 -6.61
CA GLY A 141 -6.37 -1.72 -6.09
C GLY A 141 -5.70 -0.62 -6.93
N LEU A 142 -6.25 -0.26 -8.08
CA LEU A 142 -5.75 0.79 -8.97
C LEU A 142 -6.79 1.90 -9.14
N TRP A 143 -6.33 3.12 -9.48
CA TRP A 143 -7.21 4.23 -9.85
C TRP A 143 -7.18 4.43 -11.35
N GLU A 144 -8.34 4.59 -11.98
CA GLU A 144 -8.45 4.82 -13.43
C GLU A 144 -7.58 5.99 -13.89
N GLU A 145 -7.52 7.06 -13.09
CA GLU A 145 -6.73 8.25 -13.37
C GLU A 145 -5.21 8.02 -13.42
N SER A 146 -4.74 6.91 -12.86
CA SER A 146 -3.33 6.52 -12.90
C SER A 146 -2.98 5.60 -14.06
N LEU A 147 -3.95 5.13 -14.83
CA LEU A 147 -3.69 4.23 -15.94
C LEU A 147 -3.13 5.00 -17.16
N PRO A 148 -2.18 4.42 -17.91
CA PRO A 148 -1.54 3.11 -17.70
C PRO A 148 -0.36 3.11 -16.73
N ARG A 149 0.07 4.27 -16.21
CA ARG A 149 1.28 4.41 -15.36
C ARG A 149 1.29 3.42 -14.18
N SER A 150 0.16 3.20 -13.54
CA SER A 150 0.07 2.28 -12.41
C SER A 150 0.11 0.79 -12.78
N LEU A 151 0.06 0.43 -14.07
CA LEU A 151 0.31 -0.93 -14.57
C LEU A 151 1.81 -1.27 -14.64
N LEU A 152 2.68 -0.27 -14.50
CA LEU A 152 4.14 -0.44 -14.44
C LEU A 152 4.62 -0.98 -13.08
N TRP A 153 3.72 -1.60 -12.31
CA TRP A 153 4.09 -2.22 -11.06
C TRP A 153 4.96 -3.46 -11.33
N TRP A 154 5.84 -3.76 -10.39
CA TRP A 154 6.66 -4.97 -10.43
C TRP A 154 6.92 -5.48 -9.02
N SER A 155 7.15 -6.79 -8.90
CA SER A 155 7.49 -7.42 -7.64
C SER A 155 9.00 -7.47 -7.48
N PHE A 156 9.50 -7.09 -6.31
CA PHE A 156 10.92 -7.30 -6.00
C PHE A 156 11.19 -8.79 -5.74
N TYR A 157 12.35 -9.25 -6.21
CA TYR A 157 12.98 -10.49 -5.77
C TYR A 157 14.11 -10.11 -4.83
N SER A 158 13.99 -10.44 -3.54
CA SER A 158 15.11 -10.37 -2.59
C SER A 158 15.59 -11.80 -2.31
N PRO A 159 16.78 -12.19 -2.82
CA PRO A 159 17.38 -13.48 -2.49
C PRO A 159 17.69 -13.63 -0.99
N GLU A 160 17.82 -12.51 -0.28
CA GLU A 160 18.11 -12.46 1.16
C GLU A 160 16.86 -12.77 2.01
N GLU A 161 15.66 -12.46 1.51
CA GLU A 161 14.39 -12.67 2.23
C GLU A 161 13.83 -14.09 2.07
N SER A 162 14.21 -14.82 1.01
CA SER A 162 13.91 -16.25 0.92
C SER A 162 14.78 -16.99 -0.11
N LYS A 163 15.64 -17.90 0.35
CA LYS A 163 16.44 -18.78 -0.51
C LYS A 163 15.63 -19.83 -1.29
N ASP A 164 14.35 -20.03 -0.96
CA ASP A 164 13.54 -21.15 -1.49
C ASP A 164 12.05 -20.86 -1.74
N LYS A 165 11.61 -19.60 -1.68
CA LYS A 165 10.20 -19.27 -1.98
C LYS A 165 10.16 -18.27 -3.11
N ARG A 166 9.33 -18.54 -4.11
CA ARG A 166 8.91 -17.53 -5.09
C ARG A 166 8.50 -16.30 -4.28
N THR A 167 9.19 -15.17 -4.46
CA THR A 167 8.87 -13.92 -3.73
C THR A 167 7.51 -13.37 -4.12
N HIS A 168 6.94 -13.93 -5.18
CA HIS A 168 5.59 -13.69 -5.63
C HIS A 168 4.92 -14.97 -6.10
N TRP A 169 3.68 -15.19 -5.66
CA TRP A 169 2.87 -16.31 -6.11
C TRP A 169 1.46 -15.82 -6.44
N ARG A 170 0.91 -16.29 -7.56
CA ARG A 170 -0.49 -16.09 -7.91
C ARG A 170 -1.25 -17.34 -7.51
N ASP A 171 -2.19 -17.18 -6.59
CA ASP A 171 -3.20 -18.21 -6.36
C ASP A 171 -4.06 -18.37 -7.63
N LEU A 172 -4.33 -19.61 -8.02
CA LEU A 172 -5.19 -19.93 -9.16
C LEU A 172 -6.67 -19.64 -8.85
N THR A 173 -7.02 -19.53 -7.57
CA THR A 173 -8.33 -19.07 -7.13
C THR A 173 -8.48 -17.59 -7.45
N TYR A 174 -9.50 -17.23 -8.24
CA TYR A 174 -9.69 -15.85 -8.69
C TYR A 174 -9.99 -14.91 -7.50
N SER A 175 -9.00 -14.11 -7.10
CA SER A 175 -9.14 -13.12 -6.01
C SER A 175 -9.01 -11.66 -6.47
N ALA A 176 -8.42 -11.45 -7.65
CA ALA A 176 -8.26 -10.14 -8.27
C ALA A 176 -7.96 -10.29 -9.78
N PRO A 177 -8.23 -9.26 -10.60
CA PRO A 177 -7.88 -9.27 -12.02
C PRO A 177 -6.36 -9.42 -12.25
N THR A 178 -5.96 -10.15 -13.29
CA THR A 178 -4.56 -10.54 -13.55
C THR A 178 -3.60 -9.37 -13.83
N TRP A 179 -4.12 -8.21 -14.22
CA TRP A 179 -3.36 -6.97 -14.44
C TRP A 179 -3.25 -6.10 -13.17
N SER A 180 -3.98 -6.44 -12.11
CA SER A 180 -3.84 -5.79 -10.81
C SER A 180 -2.67 -6.40 -10.03
N TRP A 181 -1.94 -5.55 -9.31
CA TRP A 181 -0.92 -5.97 -8.35
C TRP A 181 -1.48 -6.83 -7.21
N LEU A 182 -2.80 -6.76 -6.94
CA LEU A 182 -3.48 -7.64 -5.98
C LEU A 182 -3.60 -9.09 -6.48
N SER A 183 -3.26 -9.39 -7.74
CA SER A 183 -3.30 -10.75 -8.28
C SER A 183 -2.16 -11.65 -7.83
N ILE A 184 -1.21 -11.13 -7.04
CA ILE A 184 -0.10 -11.87 -6.48
C ILE A 184 0.00 -11.63 -4.97
N GLU A 185 0.61 -12.58 -4.28
CA GLU A 185 1.18 -12.37 -2.94
C GLU A 185 2.61 -11.90 -3.09
N GLY A 186 3.06 -10.96 -2.27
CA GLY A 186 4.41 -10.42 -2.33
C GLY A 186 4.42 -8.90 -2.50
N ARG A 187 5.50 -8.28 -2.02
CA ARG A 187 5.65 -6.82 -2.06
C ARG A 187 5.86 -6.35 -3.50
N VAL A 188 5.01 -5.41 -3.92
CA VAL A 188 5.17 -4.70 -5.20
C VAL A 188 5.78 -3.33 -5.01
N THR A 189 6.25 -2.73 -6.09
CA THR A 189 6.59 -1.30 -6.19
C THR A 189 6.11 -0.72 -7.51
N PHE A 190 6.13 0.62 -7.60
CA PHE A 190 5.57 1.36 -8.73
C PHE A 190 6.59 2.39 -9.26
N PRO A 191 7.62 1.95 -9.99
CA PRO A 191 8.65 2.84 -10.53
C PRO A 191 8.06 3.96 -11.41
N GLY A 192 6.90 3.71 -12.01
CA GLY A 192 6.16 4.70 -12.78
C GLY A 192 5.80 5.97 -11.99
N PHE A 193 5.83 6.00 -10.66
CA PHE A 193 5.59 7.22 -9.86
C PHE A 193 6.86 7.89 -9.32
N GLU A 194 8.02 7.27 -9.51
CA GLU A 194 9.32 7.75 -9.03
C GLU A 194 10.00 8.68 -10.04
N THR A 195 9.80 8.41 -11.35
CA THR A 195 10.36 9.21 -12.44
C THR A 195 9.27 9.70 -13.39
N GLU A 196 9.45 10.90 -13.95
CA GLU A 196 8.64 11.31 -15.10
C GLU A 196 9.10 10.53 -16.33
N SER A 197 8.22 9.66 -16.83
CA SER A 197 8.49 8.80 -17.97
C SER A 197 7.38 8.96 -19.00
N THR A 198 7.74 8.97 -20.28
CA THR A 198 6.78 8.96 -21.38
C THR A 198 6.09 7.61 -21.45
N LEU A 199 4.76 7.59 -21.40
CA LEU A 199 3.99 6.35 -21.49
C LEU A 199 3.84 5.97 -22.98
N ALA A 200 4.34 4.78 -23.33
CA ALA A 200 4.27 4.24 -24.70
C ALA A 200 3.03 3.34 -24.95
N ALA A 201 2.08 3.35 -24.01
CA ALA A 201 0.86 2.57 -24.05
C ALA A 201 -0.35 3.45 -23.75
N THR A 202 -1.51 3.04 -24.25
CA THR A 202 -2.80 3.72 -24.07
C THR A 202 -3.84 2.71 -23.63
N VAL A 203 -4.57 3.00 -22.56
CA VAL A 203 -5.72 2.19 -22.15
C VAL A 203 -6.90 2.50 -23.05
N LEU A 204 -7.38 1.49 -23.78
CA LEU A 204 -8.53 1.60 -24.67
C LEU A 204 -9.85 1.38 -23.93
N ARG A 205 -9.89 0.39 -23.04
CA ARG A 205 -11.10 0.03 -22.30
C ARG A 205 -10.79 -0.74 -21.03
N VAL A 206 -11.55 -0.43 -19.97
CA VAL A 206 -11.65 -1.24 -18.76
C VAL A 206 -13.11 -1.63 -18.55
N SER A 207 -13.38 -2.93 -18.46
CA SER A 207 -14.69 -3.46 -18.07
C SER A 207 -14.53 -4.24 -16.77
N TYR A 208 -15.42 -4.05 -15.80
CA TYR A 208 -15.37 -4.75 -14.53
C TYR A 208 -16.77 -5.02 -13.99
N THR A 209 -16.92 -6.05 -13.16
CA THR A 209 -18.16 -6.46 -12.50
C THR A 209 -17.87 -6.64 -11.01
N LEU A 210 -18.58 -5.90 -10.17
CA LEU A 210 -18.46 -6.02 -8.71
C LEU A 210 -19.24 -7.25 -8.24
N GLU A 211 -18.76 -7.89 -7.17
CA GLU A 211 -19.51 -8.96 -6.48
C GLU A 211 -20.63 -8.39 -5.60
N THR A 212 -20.51 -7.12 -5.22
CA THR A 212 -21.43 -6.44 -4.31
C THR A 212 -21.72 -5.02 -4.81
N ASN A 213 -22.59 -4.28 -4.12
CA ASN A 213 -22.84 -2.86 -4.42
C ASN A 213 -21.72 -1.92 -3.92
N ASP A 214 -20.65 -2.45 -3.33
CA ASP A 214 -19.50 -1.67 -2.91
C ASP A 214 -18.57 -1.36 -4.08
N LEU A 215 -18.49 -0.09 -4.47
CA LEU A 215 -17.59 0.41 -5.53
C LEU A 215 -16.10 0.15 -5.27
N TYR A 216 -15.72 -0.10 -4.02
CA TYR A 216 -14.34 -0.39 -3.60
C TYR A 216 -14.11 -1.87 -3.25
N GLY A 217 -15.15 -2.69 -3.40
CA GLY A 217 -15.20 -4.06 -2.93
C GLY A 217 -14.62 -5.09 -3.91
N PRO A 218 -14.91 -6.37 -3.65
CA PRO A 218 -14.51 -7.48 -4.52
C PRO A 218 -15.07 -7.38 -5.94
N VAL A 219 -14.31 -7.93 -6.89
CA VAL A 219 -14.61 -7.94 -8.32
C VAL A 219 -14.68 -9.38 -8.78
N SER A 220 -15.75 -9.78 -9.45
CA SER A 220 -15.95 -11.14 -9.99
C SER A 220 -15.36 -11.32 -11.38
N ASN A 221 -15.26 -10.23 -12.15
CA ASN A 221 -14.68 -10.24 -13.48
C ASN A 221 -14.14 -8.85 -13.83
N ALA A 222 -12.95 -8.78 -14.42
CA ALA A 222 -12.50 -7.56 -15.08
C ALA A 222 -11.56 -7.82 -16.26
N THR A 223 -11.72 -7.01 -17.30
CA THR A 223 -10.93 -7.02 -18.52
C THR A 223 -10.33 -5.65 -18.80
N LEU A 224 -9.07 -5.64 -19.25
CA LEU A 224 -8.31 -4.45 -19.60
C LEU A 224 -7.82 -4.61 -21.04
N ARG A 225 -8.10 -3.62 -21.89
CA ARG A 225 -7.58 -3.54 -23.26
C ARG A 225 -6.62 -2.36 -23.36
N VAL A 226 -5.40 -2.64 -23.79
CA VAL A 226 -4.31 -1.66 -23.95
C VAL A 226 -3.79 -1.74 -25.39
N SER A 227 -3.38 -0.60 -25.93
CA SER A 227 -2.67 -0.49 -27.21
C SER A 227 -1.32 0.17 -26.96
N GLY A 228 -0.26 -0.31 -27.60
CA GLY A 228 1.08 0.24 -27.44
C GLY A 228 2.10 -0.52 -28.28
N VAL A 229 3.34 -0.05 -28.26
CA VAL A 229 4.46 -0.73 -28.92
C VAL A 229 4.84 -1.97 -28.10
N MET A 230 4.97 -3.11 -28.77
CA MET A 230 5.46 -4.35 -28.16
C MET A 230 6.94 -4.53 -28.50
N VAL A 231 7.73 -4.89 -27.49
CA VAL A 231 9.14 -5.27 -27.64
C VAL A 231 9.25 -6.74 -27.25
N GLU A 232 9.96 -7.52 -28.06
CA GLU A 232 10.20 -8.92 -27.78
C GLU A 232 11.13 -9.07 -26.56
N VAL A 233 10.65 -9.79 -25.54
CA VAL A 233 11.45 -10.11 -24.36
C VAL A 233 12.02 -11.51 -24.55
N HIS A 234 13.34 -11.61 -24.62
CA HIS A 234 14.05 -12.88 -24.64
C HIS A 234 14.22 -13.32 -23.18
N ILE A 235 13.56 -14.41 -22.80
CA ILE A 235 13.56 -14.99 -21.45
C ILE A 235 14.47 -16.21 -21.42
#